data_AF-A0A2Z3GJK7-F1
#
_entry.id   AF-A0A2Z3GJK7-F1
#
_cell.length_a   1.000
_cell.length_b   1.000
_cell.length_c   1.000
_cell.angle_alpha   90.00
_cell.angle_beta   90.00
_cell.angle_gamma   90.00
#
_symmetry.space_group_name_H-M   'P 1'
#
loop_
_entity.id
_entity.type
_entity.pdbx_description
1 polymer ?
#
loop_
_entity_poly.entity_id
_entity_poly.type
_entity_poly.pdbx_seq_one_letter_code
_entity_poly.pdbx_strand_id
1 'polypeptide(L)'
;MLLDTRLPAHYIFRGIWPDMARVLLISSFFHFLKLALGAYLPPVPLQLPTILGSLISLLLAFKTNQSYERWWEARKIWGAIVNDSRTLVLQATGFVPEAQLAGPAAPLRALAYRQIAWCYCLGETLRGLDPAATLARYLPEKEVAYAQSQANKPLALLALHTAQLKEWYQLGALNPFQQVQLDATLVRLCDALGQAERLKSTVFPASYRRLVHFFIYLFLLTLSLGLVQTIGLWEIPVLLITASTFFLLERTARELQDPFRNAPTDTPVTALARTVEINLCQLLGEVAAPAPLAAEAFYLL
;
A
#
# COMPACT_ATOMS: atom_id res chain seq x y z
N MET A 1 2.40 5.23 5.21
CA MET A 1 3.12 4.43 6.21
C MET A 1 3.12 5.13 7.55
N LEU A 2 2.65 4.43 8.59
CA LEU A 2 2.66 4.93 9.97
C LEU A 2 4.09 5.19 10.43
N LEU A 3 4.28 6.31 11.11
CA LEU A 3 5.52 6.68 11.77
C LEU A 3 5.51 6.14 13.21
N ASP A 4 6.69 6.04 13.83
CA ASP A 4 6.87 5.64 15.23
C ASP A 4 6.41 6.75 16.20
N THR A 5 5.14 7.12 16.07
CA THR A 5 4.45 8.15 16.83
C THR A 5 3.20 7.53 17.43
N ARG A 6 2.78 8.01 18.60
CA ARG A 6 1.60 7.47 19.28
C ARG A 6 0.37 7.63 18.37
N LEU A 7 -0.22 6.50 17.99
CA LEU A 7 -1.45 6.49 17.20
C LEU A 7 -2.61 7.04 18.05
N PRO A 8 -3.41 7.98 17.53
CA PRO A 8 -4.55 8.48 18.28
C PRO A 8 -5.58 7.37 18.48
N ALA A 9 -6.06 7.18 19.72
CA ALA A 9 -7.05 6.13 20.04
C ALA A 9 -8.30 6.24 19.16
N HIS A 10 -8.74 7.45 18.86
CA HIS A 10 -9.82 7.70 17.91
C HIS A 10 -9.57 7.06 16.53
N TYR A 11 -8.34 7.11 15.99
CA TYR A 11 -8.02 6.44 14.71
C TYR A 11 -8.19 4.93 14.81
N ILE A 12 -7.74 4.33 15.91
CA ILE A 12 -7.81 2.88 16.17
C ILE A 12 -9.26 2.41 16.28
N PHE A 13 -10.11 3.14 17.00
CA PHE A 13 -11.47 2.70 17.31
C PHE A 13 -12.57 3.20 16.35
N ARG A 14 -12.34 4.29 15.59
CA ARG A 14 -13.36 4.87 14.69
C ARG A 14 -13.92 3.87 13.67
N GLY A 15 -13.07 2.98 13.14
CA GLY A 15 -13.45 2.00 12.13
C GLY A 15 -14.31 0.85 12.66
N ILE A 16 -14.27 0.55 13.96
CA ILE A 16 -14.98 -0.59 14.57
C ILE A 16 -16.20 -0.18 15.41
N TRP A 17 -16.41 1.12 15.59
CA TRP A 17 -17.53 1.64 16.39
C TRP A 17 -18.92 1.08 15.97
N PRO A 18 -19.26 0.95 14.67
CA PRO A 18 -20.54 0.35 14.27
C PRO A 18 -20.68 -1.11 14.73
N ASP A 19 -19.58 -1.86 14.71
CA ASP A 19 -19.56 -3.25 15.16
C ASP A 19 -19.67 -3.33 16.70
N MET A 20 -18.98 -2.45 17.43
CA MET A 20 -19.10 -2.33 18.89
C MET A 20 -20.53 -2.01 19.33
N ALA A 21 -21.21 -1.09 18.63
CA ALA A 21 -22.60 -0.76 18.91
C ALA A 21 -23.52 -1.97 18.69
N ARG A 22 -23.32 -2.76 17.63
CA ARG A 22 -24.09 -4.00 17.40
C ARG A 22 -23.83 -5.04 18.49
N VAL A 23 -22.59 -5.20 18.93
CA VAL A 23 -22.23 -6.12 20.02
C VAL A 23 -22.86 -5.70 21.35
N LEU A 24 -22.88 -4.40 21.64
CA LEU A 24 -23.58 -3.87 22.81
C LEU A 24 -25.09 -4.19 22.76
N LEU A 25 -25.72 -4.03 21.60
CA LEU A 25 -27.13 -4.38 21.40
C LEU A 25 -27.38 -5.88 21.56
N ILE A 26 -26.49 -6.72 21.02
CA ILE A 26 -26.55 -8.18 21.16
C ILE A 26 -26.48 -8.60 22.64
N SER A 27 -25.49 -8.10 23.37
CA SER A 27 -25.33 -8.45 24.79
C SER A 27 -26.48 -7.91 25.64
N SER A 28 -26.93 -6.67 25.38
CA SER A 28 -28.09 -6.11 26.07
C SER A 28 -29.36 -6.92 25.82
N PHE A 29 -29.55 -7.38 24.58
CA PHE A 29 -30.67 -8.25 24.21
C PHE A 29 -30.62 -9.59 24.95
N PHE A 30 -29.48 -10.28 24.97
CA PHE A 30 -29.37 -11.56 25.67
C PHE A 30 -29.45 -11.42 27.19
N HIS A 31 -28.93 -10.33 27.75
CA HIS A 31 -29.12 -10.00 29.15
C HIS A 31 -30.60 -9.84 29.50
N PHE A 32 -31.34 -9.05 28.71
CA PHE A 32 -32.78 -8.89 28.89
C PHE A 32 -33.54 -10.22 28.69
N LEU A 33 -33.15 -11.02 27.69
CA LEU A 33 -33.75 -12.33 27.43
C LEU A 33 -33.55 -13.28 28.61
N LYS A 34 -32.38 -13.27 29.25
CA LYS A 34 -32.12 -14.03 30.49
C LYS A 34 -33.04 -13.56 31.63
N LEU A 35 -33.23 -12.25 31.79
CA LEU A 35 -34.12 -11.72 32.84
C LEU A 35 -35.58 -12.11 32.61
N ALA A 36 -36.05 -12.09 31.36
CA ALA A 36 -37.44 -12.37 31.01
C ALA A 36 -37.78 -13.87 30.94
N LEU A 37 -36.88 -14.68 30.37
CA LEU A 37 -37.13 -16.08 30.00
C LEU A 37 -36.10 -17.06 30.57
N GLY A 38 -35.27 -16.62 31.53
CA GLY A 38 -34.15 -17.42 32.07
C GLY A 38 -34.56 -18.81 32.57
N ALA A 39 -35.75 -18.95 33.13
CA ALA A 39 -36.27 -20.24 33.61
C ALA A 39 -36.60 -21.25 32.47
N TYR A 40 -36.79 -20.76 31.25
CA TYR A 40 -37.19 -21.56 30.08
C TYR A 40 -36.05 -21.75 29.06
N LEU A 41 -34.92 -21.05 29.23
CA LEU A 41 -33.79 -21.16 28.33
C LEU A 41 -32.95 -22.41 28.67
N PRO A 42 -32.66 -23.28 27.69
CA PRO A 42 -31.74 -24.39 27.93
C PRO A 42 -30.33 -23.87 28.26
N PRO A 43 -29.57 -24.60 29.08
CA PRO A 43 -28.17 -24.25 29.31
C PRO A 43 -27.40 -24.33 27.99
N VAL A 44 -26.70 -23.26 27.64
CA VAL A 44 -25.90 -23.24 26.41
C VAL A 44 -24.48 -23.67 26.76
N PRO A 45 -23.96 -24.78 26.18
CA PRO A 45 -22.63 -25.27 26.47
C PRO A 45 -21.56 -24.28 25.99
N LEU A 46 -20.65 -23.87 26.88
CA LEU A 46 -19.53 -22.97 26.57
C LEU A 46 -18.55 -23.57 25.53
N GLN A 47 -18.62 -24.88 25.28
CA GLN A 47 -17.83 -25.56 24.26
C GLN A 47 -18.10 -25.01 22.85
N LEU A 48 -19.34 -24.60 22.56
CA LEU A 48 -19.71 -24.05 21.24
C LEU A 48 -18.97 -22.75 20.90
N PRO A 49 -19.03 -21.69 21.74
CA PRO A 49 -18.24 -20.49 21.49
C PRO A 49 -16.74 -20.73 21.54
N THR A 50 -16.24 -21.69 22.35
CA THR A 50 -14.82 -22.05 22.33
C THR A 50 -14.39 -22.58 20.96
N ILE A 51 -15.13 -23.53 20.37
CA ILE A 51 -14.82 -24.08 19.03
C ILE A 51 -14.88 -22.97 17.97
N LEU A 52 -15.94 -22.16 17.97
CA LEU A 52 -16.10 -21.06 17.02
C LEU A 52 -15.00 -20.00 17.18
N GLY A 53 -14.62 -19.68 18.41
CA GLY A 53 -13.55 -18.74 18.74
C GLY A 53 -12.18 -19.22 18.26
N SER A 54 -11.87 -20.51 18.41
CA SER A 54 -10.65 -21.11 17.87
C SER A 54 -10.63 -21.06 16.34
N LEU A 55 -11.75 -21.40 15.68
CA LEU A 55 -11.87 -21.37 14.23
C LEU A 55 -11.71 -19.95 13.65
N ILE A 56 -12.39 -18.95 14.23
CA ILE A 56 -12.30 -17.57 13.75
C ILE A 56 -10.95 -16.94 14.05
N SER A 57 -10.31 -17.28 15.17
CA SER A 57 -8.95 -16.85 15.48
C SER A 57 -7.95 -17.35 14.42
N LEU A 58 -8.02 -18.64 14.08
CA LEU A 58 -7.19 -19.23 13.04
C LEU A 58 -7.46 -18.61 11.65
N LEU A 59 -8.72 -18.45 11.27
CA LEU A 59 -9.11 -17.80 10.01
C LEU A 59 -8.54 -16.38 9.92
N LEU A 60 -8.62 -15.62 11.01
CA LEU A 60 -8.16 -14.26 11.08
C LEU A 60 -6.63 -14.15 11.05
N ALA A 61 -5.93 -15.10 11.68
CA ALA A 61 -4.48 -15.21 11.59
C ALA A 61 -4.02 -15.43 10.14
N PHE A 62 -4.64 -16.37 9.42
CA PHE A 62 -4.32 -16.61 8.00
C PHE A 62 -4.60 -15.37 7.13
N LYS A 63 -5.74 -14.72 7.32
CA LYS A 63 -6.08 -13.48 6.59
C LYS A 63 -5.07 -12.36 6.87
N THR A 64 -4.69 -12.20 8.14
CA THR A 64 -3.70 -11.18 8.56
C THR A 64 -2.36 -11.45 7.90
N ASN A 65 -1.91 -12.70 7.90
CA ASN A 65 -0.65 -13.09 7.24
C ASN A 65 -0.68 -12.82 5.73
N GLN A 66 -1.74 -13.23 5.04
CA GLN A 66 -1.88 -12.97 3.59
C GLN A 66 -1.91 -11.47 3.25
N SER A 67 -2.55 -10.67 4.10
CA SER A 67 -2.62 -9.21 3.92
C SER A 67 -1.27 -8.56 4.18
N TYR A 68 -0.54 -9.04 5.19
CA TYR A 68 0.82 -8.60 5.49
C TYR A 68 1.79 -8.90 4.34
N GLU A 69 1.74 -10.11 3.77
CA GLU A 69 2.59 -10.47 2.63
C GLU A 69 2.40 -9.53 1.43
N ARG A 70 1.16 -9.12 1.12
CA ARG A 70 0.89 -8.13 0.07
C ARG A 70 1.42 -6.75 0.37
N TRP A 71 1.23 -6.29 1.61
CA TRP A 71 1.82 -5.02 2.06
C TRP A 71 3.34 -5.05 1.95
N TRP A 72 3.98 -6.16 2.35
CA TRP A 72 5.42 -6.33 2.26
C TRP A 72 5.91 -6.46 0.80
N GLU A 73 5.15 -7.13 -0.08
CA GLU A 73 5.43 -7.19 -1.52
C GLU A 73 5.45 -5.79 -2.13
N ALA A 74 4.47 -4.92 -1.81
CA ALA A 74 4.49 -3.52 -2.24
C ALA A 74 5.76 -2.79 -1.79
N ARG A 75 6.21 -3.00 -0.54
CA ARG A 75 7.45 -2.41 -0.04
C ARG A 75 8.69 -2.92 -0.79
N LYS A 76 8.77 -4.22 -1.07
CA LYS A 76 9.86 -4.81 -1.86
C LYS A 76 9.92 -4.24 -3.28
N ILE A 77 8.77 -4.17 -3.96
CA ILE A 77 8.67 -3.60 -5.32
C ILE A 77 9.18 -2.16 -5.34
N TRP A 78 8.70 -1.32 -4.42
CA TRP A 78 9.14 0.08 -4.37
C TRP A 78 10.61 0.23 -3.90
N GLY A 79 11.12 -0.69 -3.09
CA GLY A 79 12.55 -0.77 -2.78
C GLY A 79 13.40 -1.06 -4.02
N ALA A 80 12.97 -2.00 -4.87
CA ALA A 80 13.62 -2.29 -6.15
C ALA A 80 13.57 -1.08 -7.09
N ILE A 81 12.41 -0.41 -7.22
CA ILE A 81 12.26 0.83 -8.00
C ILE A 81 13.27 1.89 -7.56
N VAL A 82 13.41 2.14 -6.26
CA VAL A 82 14.36 3.13 -5.74
C VAL A 82 15.80 2.77 -6.14
N ASN A 83 16.18 1.50 -6.02
CA ASN A 83 17.51 1.03 -6.36
C ASN A 83 17.77 1.10 -7.87
N ASP A 84 16.87 0.60 -8.69
CA ASP A 84 17.02 0.60 -10.14
C ASP A 84 16.98 2.01 -10.73
N SER A 85 16.22 2.93 -10.13
CA SER A 85 16.26 4.36 -10.51
C SER A 85 17.65 4.97 -10.30
N ARG A 86 18.30 4.68 -9.16
CA ARG A 86 19.67 5.13 -8.86
C ARG A 86 20.67 4.48 -9.81
N THR A 87 20.55 3.17 -10.01
CA THR A 87 21.41 2.39 -10.90
C THR A 87 21.33 2.91 -12.33
N LEU A 88 20.14 3.22 -12.84
CA LEU A 88 19.94 3.75 -14.19
C LEU A 88 20.75 5.03 -14.41
N VAL A 89 20.65 5.99 -13.49
CA VAL A 89 21.37 7.26 -13.60
C VAL A 89 22.87 7.09 -13.36
N LEU A 90 23.28 6.27 -12.38
CA LEU A 90 24.69 5.97 -12.14
C LEU A 90 25.37 5.33 -13.36
N GLN A 91 24.72 4.34 -13.99
CA GLN A 91 25.20 3.71 -15.21
C GLN A 91 25.27 4.71 -16.36
N ALA A 92 24.23 5.53 -16.54
CA ALA A 92 24.21 6.54 -17.60
C ALA A 92 25.33 7.58 -17.42
N THR A 93 25.56 8.07 -16.19
CA THR A 93 26.67 9.00 -15.88
C THR A 93 28.04 8.36 -16.15
N GLY A 94 28.20 7.06 -15.84
CA GLY A 94 29.46 6.36 -16.04
C GLY A 94 29.75 5.94 -17.49
N PHE A 95 28.71 5.76 -18.32
CA PHE A 95 28.87 5.25 -19.69
C PHE A 95 28.83 6.33 -20.75
N VAL A 96 28.02 7.38 -20.55
CA VAL A 96 27.77 8.38 -21.57
C VAL A 96 28.88 9.46 -21.53
N PRO A 97 29.47 9.85 -22.68
CA PRO A 97 30.51 10.88 -22.74
C PRO A 97 30.10 12.24 -22.19
N GLU A 98 31.08 13.03 -21.74
CA GLU A 98 30.87 14.35 -21.09
C GLU A 98 30.05 15.35 -21.90
N ALA A 99 30.10 15.27 -23.23
CA ALA A 99 29.28 16.08 -24.14
C ALA A 99 27.76 15.93 -23.91
N GLN A 100 27.33 14.81 -23.33
CA GLN A 100 25.93 14.51 -23.00
C GLN A 100 25.60 14.76 -21.52
N LEU A 101 26.62 15.08 -20.70
CA LEU A 101 26.51 15.33 -19.27
C LEU A 101 26.31 16.83 -18.97
N ALA A 102 26.90 17.71 -19.79
CA ALA A 102 27.00 19.13 -19.48
C ALA A 102 25.81 19.97 -20.00
N GLY A 103 25.27 20.81 -19.12
CA GLY A 103 24.29 21.85 -19.44
C GLY A 103 22.83 21.54 -19.06
N PRO A 104 21.97 22.56 -19.00
CA PRO A 104 20.56 22.40 -18.59
C PRO A 104 19.71 21.62 -19.60
N ALA A 105 20.17 21.47 -20.84
CA ALA A 105 19.54 20.65 -21.88
C ALA A 105 20.25 19.30 -22.09
N ALA A 106 21.15 18.90 -21.18
CA ALA A 106 21.89 17.65 -21.27
C ALA A 106 20.94 16.44 -21.32
N PRO A 107 21.13 15.50 -22.27
CA PRO A 107 20.29 14.32 -22.35
C PRO A 107 20.33 13.45 -21.08
N LEU A 108 21.45 13.40 -20.35
CA LEU A 108 21.47 12.72 -19.05
C LEU A 108 20.49 13.35 -18.05
N ARG A 109 20.42 14.69 -18.00
CA ARG A 109 19.48 15.43 -17.16
C ARG A 109 18.04 15.07 -17.54
N ALA A 110 17.74 15.06 -18.85
CA ALA A 110 16.42 14.65 -19.33
C ALA A 110 16.06 13.22 -18.92
N LEU A 111 17.00 12.27 -18.99
CA LEU A 111 16.80 10.89 -18.52
C LEU A 111 16.47 10.85 -17.02
N ALA A 112 17.26 11.54 -16.20
CA ALA A 112 17.07 11.55 -14.75
C ALA A 112 15.73 12.19 -14.35
N TYR A 113 15.37 13.34 -14.91
CA TYR A 113 14.08 13.99 -14.66
C TYR A 113 12.90 13.14 -15.15
N ARG A 114 13.07 12.41 -16.25
CA ARG A 114 12.06 11.44 -16.70
C ARG A 114 11.90 10.27 -15.73
N GLN A 115 12.99 9.77 -15.15
CA GLN A 115 12.91 8.73 -14.13
C GLN A 115 12.23 9.24 -12.84
N ILE A 116 12.46 10.50 -12.46
CA ILE A 116 11.74 11.15 -11.35
C ILE A 116 10.25 11.22 -11.66
N ALA A 117 9.90 11.70 -12.85
CA ALA A 117 8.51 11.78 -13.32
C ALA A 117 7.84 10.40 -13.35
N TRP A 118 8.57 9.36 -13.77
CA TRP A 118 8.10 7.98 -13.79
C TRP A 118 7.73 7.47 -12.40
N CYS A 119 8.57 7.71 -11.39
CA CYS A 119 8.28 7.31 -10.01
C CYS A 119 7.00 7.97 -9.49
N TYR A 120 6.82 9.28 -9.70
CA TYR A 120 5.60 9.96 -9.28
C TYR A 120 4.37 9.47 -10.05
N CYS A 121 4.48 9.39 -11.38
CA CYS A 121 3.42 8.94 -12.28
C CYS A 121 2.91 7.54 -11.91
N LEU A 122 3.83 6.61 -11.63
CA LEU A 122 3.48 5.26 -11.18
C LEU A 122 2.73 5.32 -9.84
N GLY A 123 3.25 6.07 -8.87
CA GLY A 123 2.61 6.20 -7.57
C GLY A 123 1.20 6.76 -7.64
N GLU A 124 1.01 7.83 -8.40
CA GLU A 124 -0.29 8.48 -8.65
C GLU A 124 -1.25 7.54 -9.37
N THR A 125 -0.78 6.85 -10.42
CA THR A 125 -1.59 5.90 -11.20
C THR A 125 -2.08 4.73 -10.33
N LEU A 126 -1.21 4.13 -9.51
CA LEU A 126 -1.59 3.04 -8.58
C LEU A 126 -2.63 3.49 -7.54
N ARG A 127 -2.68 4.79 -7.26
CA ARG A 127 -3.62 5.44 -6.33
C ARG A 127 -4.88 5.97 -7.00
N GLY A 128 -4.99 5.85 -8.33
CA GLY A 128 -6.12 6.37 -9.11
C GLY A 128 -6.14 7.91 -9.21
N LEU A 129 -4.99 8.57 -9.03
CA LEU A 129 -4.82 10.00 -9.20
C LEU A 129 -4.36 10.31 -10.63
N ASP A 130 -4.66 11.51 -11.13
CA ASP A 130 -4.19 11.94 -12.45
C ASP A 130 -2.78 12.55 -12.36
N PRO A 131 -1.75 11.96 -13.01
CA PRO A 131 -0.38 12.45 -12.94
C PRO A 131 -0.08 13.65 -13.83
N ALA A 132 -1.06 14.20 -14.56
CA ALA A 132 -0.83 15.23 -15.58
C ALA A 132 -0.04 16.45 -15.07
N ALA A 133 -0.42 16.99 -13.90
CA ALA A 133 0.25 18.14 -13.30
C ALA A 133 1.71 17.82 -12.90
N THR A 134 1.93 16.62 -12.37
CA THR A 134 3.26 16.15 -11.97
C THR A 134 4.15 15.93 -13.18
N LEU A 135 3.64 15.32 -14.25
CA LEU A 135 4.37 15.15 -15.50
C LEU A 135 4.80 16.51 -16.10
N ALA A 136 3.90 17.48 -16.14
CA ALA A 136 4.18 18.82 -16.65
C ALA A 136 5.26 19.59 -15.88
N ARG A 137 5.49 19.22 -14.61
CA ARG A 137 6.56 19.81 -13.78
C ARG A 137 7.96 19.32 -14.16
N TYR A 138 8.09 18.06 -14.57
CA TYR A 138 9.39 17.41 -14.76
C TYR A 138 9.75 17.15 -16.23
N LEU A 139 8.76 17.14 -17.12
CA LEU A 139 8.93 16.74 -18.53
C LEU A 139 8.63 17.90 -19.48
N PRO A 140 9.27 17.93 -20.66
CA PRO A 140 8.91 18.87 -21.72
C PRO A 140 7.52 18.54 -22.29
N GLU A 141 6.82 19.54 -22.81
CA GLU A 141 5.45 19.46 -23.31
C GLU A 141 5.23 18.31 -24.30
N LYS A 142 6.21 18.05 -25.19
CA LYS A 142 6.17 16.94 -26.16
C LYS A 142 6.08 15.57 -25.48
N GLU A 143 6.86 15.34 -24.43
CA GLU A 143 6.85 14.07 -23.69
C GLU A 143 5.59 13.93 -22.84
N VAL A 144 5.10 15.03 -22.26
CA VAL A 144 3.82 15.07 -21.53
C VAL A 144 2.66 14.69 -22.46
N ALA A 145 2.58 15.31 -23.64
CA ALA A 145 1.55 15.02 -24.63
C ALA A 145 1.58 13.56 -25.09
N TYR A 146 2.79 13.02 -25.33
CA TYR A 146 2.95 11.60 -25.65
C TYR A 146 2.44 10.71 -24.50
N ALA A 147 2.89 10.93 -23.27
CA ALA A 147 2.47 10.11 -22.12
C ALA A 147 0.96 10.19 -21.87
N GLN A 148 0.36 11.39 -21.97
CA GLN A 148 -1.08 11.59 -21.79
C GLN A 148 -1.93 10.91 -22.88
N SER A 149 -1.40 10.74 -24.09
CA SER A 149 -2.08 10.02 -25.17
C SER A 149 -2.18 8.51 -24.92
N GLN A 150 -1.39 7.96 -24.00
CA GLN A 150 -1.31 6.53 -23.72
C GLN A 150 -2.21 6.13 -22.53
N ALA A 151 -2.81 4.94 -22.62
CA ALA A 151 -3.60 4.39 -21.53
C ALA A 151 -2.74 4.07 -20.29
N ASN A 152 -1.54 3.52 -20.51
CA ASN A 152 -0.55 3.24 -19.47
C ASN A 152 0.56 4.29 -19.51
N LYS A 153 0.38 5.38 -18.74
CA LYS A 153 1.32 6.51 -18.69
C LYS A 153 2.71 6.10 -18.15
N PRO A 154 2.84 5.30 -17.07
CA PRO A 154 4.15 4.81 -16.62
C PRO A 154 4.90 4.00 -17.70
N LEU A 155 4.20 3.12 -18.42
CA LEU A 155 4.81 2.36 -19.52
C LEU A 155 5.26 3.26 -20.67
N ALA A 156 4.49 4.30 -20.99
CA ALA A 156 4.85 5.28 -22.02
C ALA A 156 6.18 6.00 -21.70
N LEU A 157 6.40 6.32 -20.44
CA LEU A 157 7.66 6.93 -20.00
C LEU A 157 8.85 5.96 -20.10
N LEU A 158 8.67 4.66 -19.82
CA LEU A 158 9.70 3.65 -20.08
C LEU A 158 10.02 3.54 -21.57
N ALA A 159 9.02 3.63 -22.46
CA ALA A 159 9.25 3.64 -23.89
C ALA A 159 10.12 4.84 -24.34
N LEU A 160 9.94 6.01 -23.71
CA LEU A 160 10.80 7.18 -23.94
C LEU A 160 12.24 6.95 -23.45
N HIS A 161 12.44 6.25 -22.33
CA HIS A 161 13.78 5.83 -21.90
C HIS A 161 14.46 4.90 -22.93
N THR A 162 13.74 3.91 -23.44
CA THR A 162 14.25 3.01 -24.49
C THR A 162 14.58 3.77 -25.78
N ALA A 163 13.76 4.75 -26.18
CA ALA A 163 14.03 5.59 -27.34
C ALA A 163 15.31 6.41 -27.18
N GLN A 164 15.53 6.99 -25.99
CA GLN A 164 16.76 7.72 -25.67
C GLN A 164 18.00 6.80 -25.66
N LEU A 165 17.86 5.58 -25.14
CA LEU A 165 18.95 4.60 -25.17
C LEU A 165 19.36 4.25 -26.61
N LYS A 166 18.38 4.09 -27.50
CA LYS A 166 18.61 3.89 -28.93
C LYS A 166 19.34 5.08 -29.57
N GLU A 167 18.96 6.30 -29.23
CA GLU A 167 19.61 7.52 -29.73
C GLU A 167 21.09 7.57 -29.31
N TRP A 168 21.39 7.33 -28.03
CA TRP A 168 22.78 7.29 -27.55
C TRP A 168 23.61 6.22 -28.24
N TYR A 169 23.04 5.05 -28.53
CA TYR A 169 23.72 4.03 -29.31
C TYR A 169 24.01 4.49 -30.75
N GLN A 170 23.01 5.09 -31.42
CA GLN A 170 23.17 5.60 -32.79
C GLN A 170 24.20 6.72 -32.91
N LEU A 171 24.32 7.55 -31.88
CA LEU A 171 25.33 8.62 -31.79
C LEU A 171 26.72 8.11 -31.39
N GLY A 172 26.90 6.80 -31.17
CA GLY A 172 28.16 6.23 -30.71
C GLY A 172 28.53 6.60 -29.26
N ALA A 173 27.58 7.13 -28.49
CA ALA A 173 27.77 7.47 -27.08
C ALA A 173 27.77 6.22 -26.17
N LEU A 174 27.26 5.09 -26.68
CA LEU A 174 27.27 3.80 -25.98
C LEU A 174 27.82 2.70 -26.90
N ASN A 175 28.58 1.78 -26.32
CA ASN A 175 28.91 0.52 -26.96
C ASN A 175 27.80 -0.55 -26.75
N PRO A 176 27.80 -1.66 -27.51
CA PRO A 176 26.75 -2.69 -27.37
C PRO A 176 26.62 -3.27 -25.96
N PHE A 177 27.72 -3.46 -25.23
CA PHE A 177 27.70 -4.01 -23.88
C PHE A 177 27.09 -3.04 -22.86
N GLN A 178 27.40 -1.75 -22.98
CA GLN A 178 26.82 -0.70 -22.15
C GLN A 178 25.32 -0.53 -22.43
N GLN A 179 24.91 -0.63 -23.70
CA GLN A 179 23.49 -0.59 -24.06
C GLN A 179 22.72 -1.75 -23.42
N VAL A 180 23.25 -2.98 -23.50
CA VAL A 180 22.64 -4.17 -22.87
C VAL A 180 22.52 -3.99 -21.35
N GLN A 181 23.52 -3.41 -20.70
CA GLN A 181 23.50 -3.18 -19.24
C GLN A 181 22.45 -2.15 -18.82
N LEU A 182 22.29 -1.05 -19.58
CA LEU A 182 21.24 -0.07 -19.33
C LEU A 182 19.85 -0.63 -19.62
N ASP A 183 19.69 -1.37 -20.72
CA ASP A 183 18.43 -2.02 -21.08
C ASP A 183 17.99 -3.03 -20.01
N ALA A 184 18.92 -3.82 -19.46
CA ALA A 184 18.64 -4.73 -18.35
C ALA A 184 18.08 -3.99 -17.11
N THR A 185 18.49 -2.75 -16.86
CA THR A 185 17.92 -1.91 -15.80
C THR A 185 16.51 -1.43 -16.14
N LEU A 186 16.24 -1.06 -17.40
CA LEU A 186 14.88 -0.72 -17.85
C LEU A 186 13.93 -1.93 -17.79
N VAL A 187 14.41 -3.13 -18.11
CA VAL A 187 13.64 -4.38 -17.95
C VAL A 187 13.22 -4.58 -16.50
N ARG A 188 14.14 -4.41 -15.53
CA ARG A 188 13.79 -4.52 -14.09
C ARG A 188 12.77 -3.47 -13.64
N LEU A 189 12.85 -2.25 -14.15
CA LEU A 189 11.84 -1.22 -13.89
C LEU A 189 10.47 -1.58 -14.49
N CYS A 190 10.45 -2.17 -15.68
CA CYS A 190 9.24 -2.69 -16.32
C CYS A 190 8.63 -3.86 -15.53
N ASP A 191 9.47 -4.79 -15.06
CA ASP A 191 9.05 -5.88 -14.21
C ASP A 191 8.44 -5.38 -12.89
N ALA A 192 9.02 -4.34 -12.30
CA ALA A 192 8.49 -3.70 -11.09
C ALA A 192 7.15 -3.01 -11.34
N LEU A 193 6.97 -2.35 -12.49
CA LEU A 193 5.69 -1.81 -12.95
C LEU A 193 4.62 -2.91 -13.01
N GLY A 194 4.89 -4.00 -13.74
CA GLY A 194 3.94 -5.10 -13.89
C GLY A 194 3.60 -5.77 -12.55
N GLN A 195 4.58 -5.92 -11.65
CA GLN A 195 4.35 -6.42 -10.29
C GLN A 195 3.44 -5.50 -9.49
N ALA A 196 3.66 -4.18 -9.52
CA ALA A 196 2.81 -3.22 -8.82
C ALA A 196 1.38 -3.18 -9.37
N GLU A 197 1.22 -3.22 -10.69
CA GLU A 197 -0.07 -3.28 -11.37
C GLU A 197 -0.84 -4.55 -11.03
N ARG A 198 -0.19 -5.72 -11.08
CA ARG A 198 -0.79 -7.00 -10.65
C ARG A 198 -1.21 -6.95 -9.19
N LEU A 199 -0.37 -6.39 -8.33
CA LEU A 199 -0.68 -6.26 -6.91
C LEU A 199 -1.90 -5.35 -6.68
N LYS A 200 -2.06 -4.29 -7.47
CA LYS A 200 -3.23 -3.38 -7.41
C LYS A 200 -4.50 -4.00 -7.99
N SER A 201 -4.40 -4.67 -9.14
CA SER A 201 -5.55 -5.17 -9.89
C SER A 201 -6.11 -6.49 -9.34
N THR A 202 -5.29 -7.28 -8.65
CA THR A 202 -5.73 -8.52 -8.01
C THR A 202 -6.49 -8.21 -6.73
N VAL A 203 -7.81 -8.10 -6.83
CA VAL A 203 -8.70 -7.83 -5.69
C VAL A 203 -8.99 -9.10 -4.89
N PHE A 204 -9.00 -9.01 -3.56
CA PHE A 204 -9.49 -10.14 -2.75
C PHE A 204 -10.99 -10.35 -2.99
N PRO A 205 -11.46 -11.62 -3.05
CA PRO A 205 -12.87 -11.92 -3.18
C PRO A 205 -13.70 -11.22 -2.10
N ALA A 206 -14.66 -10.39 -2.52
CA ALA A 206 -15.56 -9.66 -1.62
C ALA A 206 -16.41 -10.61 -0.74
N SER A 207 -16.64 -11.84 -1.19
CA SER A 207 -17.28 -12.92 -0.44
C SER A 207 -16.50 -13.26 0.85
N TYR A 208 -15.17 -13.26 0.80
CA TYR A 208 -14.33 -13.62 1.93
C TYR A 208 -14.48 -12.62 3.10
N ARG A 209 -14.56 -11.32 2.79
CA ARG A 209 -14.83 -10.29 3.80
C ARG A 209 -16.16 -10.51 4.53
N ARG A 210 -17.23 -10.83 3.79
CA ARG A 210 -18.56 -11.11 4.37
C ARG A 210 -18.52 -12.35 5.25
N LEU A 211 -17.83 -13.40 4.80
CA LEU A 211 -17.68 -14.66 5.53
C LEU A 211 -16.99 -14.46 6.89
N VAL A 212 -15.88 -13.70 6.93
CA VAL A 212 -15.17 -13.39 8.18
C VAL A 212 -16.07 -12.66 9.17
N HIS A 213 -16.82 -11.64 8.73
CA HIS A 213 -17.75 -10.92 9.62
C HIS A 213 -18.86 -11.83 10.13
N PHE A 214 -19.44 -12.64 9.24
CA PHE A 214 -20.46 -13.62 9.63
C PHE A 214 -19.96 -14.53 10.75
N PHE A 215 -18.74 -15.09 10.64
CA PHE A 215 -18.18 -15.95 11.68
C PHE A 215 -17.82 -15.21 12.97
N ILE A 216 -17.34 -13.95 12.91
CA ILE A 216 -17.12 -13.13 14.11
C ILE A 216 -18.46 -12.92 14.84
N TYR A 217 -19.51 -12.53 14.13
CA TYR A 217 -20.82 -12.33 14.75
C TYR A 217 -21.42 -13.64 15.28
N LEU A 218 -21.31 -14.74 14.53
CA LEU A 218 -21.76 -16.06 14.98
C LEU A 218 -21.07 -16.45 16.29
N PHE A 219 -19.74 -16.28 16.35
CA PHE A 219 -18.96 -16.51 17.57
C PHE A 219 -19.46 -15.63 18.73
N LEU A 220 -19.56 -14.31 18.54
CA LEU A 220 -19.96 -13.37 19.60
C LEU A 220 -21.40 -13.62 20.10
N LEU A 221 -22.32 -14.00 19.21
CA LEU A 221 -23.68 -14.39 19.56
C LEU A 221 -23.69 -15.62 20.48
N THR A 222 -22.97 -16.68 20.09
CA THR A 222 -22.87 -17.90 20.91
C THR A 222 -22.12 -17.67 22.22
N LEU A 223 -21.13 -16.77 22.22
CA LEU A 223 -20.37 -16.42 23.41
C LEU A 223 -21.23 -15.65 24.41
N SER A 224 -22.03 -14.68 23.95
CA SER A 224 -22.97 -13.96 24.82
C SER A 224 -24.00 -14.89 25.45
N LEU A 225 -24.58 -15.80 24.67
CA LEU A 225 -25.51 -16.82 25.20
C LEU A 225 -24.91 -17.67 26.32
N GLY A 226 -23.62 -18.03 26.24
CA GLY A 226 -22.94 -18.78 27.29
C GLY A 226 -22.51 -17.92 28.49
N LEU A 227 -22.01 -16.71 28.25
CA LEU A 227 -21.52 -15.81 29.30
C LEU A 227 -22.66 -15.21 30.12
N VAL A 228 -23.78 -14.87 29.50
CA VAL A 228 -24.92 -14.29 30.20
C VAL A 228 -25.41 -15.22 31.32
N GLN A 229 -25.40 -16.53 31.10
CA GLN A 229 -25.82 -17.53 32.09
C GLN A 229 -24.85 -17.61 33.28
N THR A 230 -23.54 -17.52 33.01
CA THR A 230 -22.47 -17.74 33.99
C THR A 230 -22.09 -16.51 34.80
N ILE A 231 -21.91 -15.35 34.16
CA ILE A 231 -21.39 -14.13 34.80
C ILE A 231 -22.37 -12.95 34.80
N GLY A 232 -23.58 -13.12 34.26
CA GLY A 232 -24.65 -12.13 34.33
C GLY A 232 -24.25 -10.81 33.67
N LEU A 233 -24.47 -9.67 34.33
CA LEU A 233 -24.22 -8.33 33.76
C LEU A 233 -22.76 -8.12 33.31
N TRP A 234 -21.80 -8.80 33.93
CA TRP A 234 -20.38 -8.74 33.57
C TRP A 234 -20.08 -9.29 32.17
N GLU A 235 -21.02 -10.01 31.54
CA GLU A 235 -20.83 -10.44 30.15
C GLU A 235 -20.70 -9.25 29.17
N ILE A 236 -21.38 -8.13 29.42
CA ILE A 236 -21.35 -6.95 28.54
C ILE A 236 -19.91 -6.42 28.35
N PRO A 237 -19.18 -6.03 29.41
CA PRO A 237 -17.81 -5.54 29.25
C PRO A 237 -16.86 -6.62 28.70
N VAL A 238 -17.02 -7.89 29.08
CA VAL A 238 -16.18 -8.99 28.59
C VAL A 238 -16.38 -9.22 27.09
N LEU A 239 -17.63 -9.20 26.63
CA LEU A 239 -17.96 -9.38 25.22
C LEU A 239 -17.48 -8.20 24.38
N LEU A 240 -17.60 -6.96 24.89
CA LEU A 240 -17.08 -5.78 24.21
C LEU A 240 -15.56 -5.81 24.05
N ILE A 241 -14.82 -6.20 25.10
CA ILE A 241 -13.36 -6.34 25.03
C ILE A 241 -13.00 -7.42 24.00
N THR A 242 -13.63 -8.58 24.07
CA THR A 242 -13.37 -9.69 23.15
C THR A 242 -13.68 -9.31 21.71
N ALA A 243 -14.84 -8.69 21.47
CA ALA A 243 -15.23 -8.19 20.16
C ALA A 243 -14.21 -7.17 19.64
N SER A 244 -13.76 -6.23 20.49
CA SER A 244 -12.78 -5.22 20.09
C SER A 244 -11.51 -5.87 19.53
N THR A 245 -11.02 -6.95 20.14
CA THR A 245 -9.83 -7.69 19.66
C THR A 245 -10.05 -8.25 18.26
N PHE A 246 -11.16 -8.97 18.02
CA PHE A 246 -11.43 -9.57 16.72
C PHE A 246 -11.67 -8.52 15.62
N PHE A 247 -12.43 -7.47 15.90
CA PHE A 247 -12.69 -6.41 14.92
C PHE A 247 -11.46 -5.55 14.64
N LEU A 248 -10.60 -5.29 15.63
CA LEU A 248 -9.32 -4.61 15.41
C LEU A 248 -8.39 -5.42 14.51
N LEU A 249 -8.23 -6.72 14.78
CA LEU A 249 -7.43 -7.61 13.95
C LEU A 249 -7.98 -7.69 12.52
N GLU A 250 -9.30 -7.82 12.36
CA GLU A 250 -9.95 -7.83 11.05
C GLU A 250 -9.72 -6.54 10.27
N ARG A 251 -9.82 -5.40 10.96
CA ARG A 251 -9.56 -4.09 10.38
C ARG A 251 -8.11 -3.95 9.94
N THR A 252 -7.15 -4.31 10.78
CA THR A 252 -5.73 -4.24 10.44
C THR A 252 -5.41 -5.09 9.21
N ALA A 253 -5.92 -6.32 9.16
CA ALA A 253 -5.77 -7.18 7.98
C ALA A 253 -6.35 -6.50 6.73
N ARG A 254 -7.54 -5.90 6.83
CA ARG A 254 -8.19 -5.20 5.72
C ARG A 254 -7.40 -3.99 5.23
N GLU A 255 -6.80 -3.21 6.13
CA GLU A 255 -5.98 -2.05 5.79
C GLU A 255 -4.68 -2.48 5.07
N LEU A 256 -3.99 -3.52 5.56
CA LEU A 256 -2.77 -4.04 4.93
C LEU A 256 -3.02 -4.67 3.55
N GLN A 257 -4.23 -5.17 3.32
CA GLN A 257 -4.59 -5.89 2.11
C GLN A 257 -4.41 -5.06 0.83
N ASP A 258 -4.64 -3.75 0.88
CA ASP A 258 -4.67 -2.88 -0.30
C ASP A 258 -3.66 -1.71 -0.17
N PRO A 259 -2.36 -1.90 -0.47
CA PRO A 259 -1.28 -0.98 -0.07
C PRO A 259 -1.17 0.33 -0.86
N PHE A 260 -2.13 0.63 -1.74
CA PHE A 260 -2.12 1.77 -2.68
C PHE A 260 -3.49 2.49 -2.74
N ARG A 261 -4.11 2.74 -1.58
CA ARG A 261 -5.43 3.37 -1.43
C ARG A 261 -5.40 4.80 -0.87
N ASN A 262 -4.22 5.37 -0.64
CA ASN A 262 -4.03 6.64 0.08
C ASN A 262 -4.42 6.58 1.56
N ALA A 263 -4.30 5.41 2.19
CA ALA A 263 -4.50 5.24 3.62
C ALA A 263 -3.19 5.44 4.42
N PRO A 264 -3.26 5.80 5.72
CA PRO A 264 -2.06 6.00 6.54
C PRO A 264 -1.11 4.80 6.63
N THR A 265 -1.66 3.58 6.54
CA THR A 265 -0.92 2.30 6.61
C THR A 265 -0.29 1.89 5.27
N ASP A 266 -0.64 2.57 4.19
CA ASP A 266 -0.18 2.23 2.84
C ASP A 266 1.33 2.43 2.65
N THR A 267 1.82 1.88 1.54
CA THR A 267 3.18 2.15 1.07
C THR A 267 3.30 3.65 0.76
N PRO A 268 4.33 4.34 1.29
CA PRO A 268 4.48 5.78 1.16
C PRO A 268 5.15 6.11 -0.20
N VAL A 269 4.46 5.80 -1.30
CA VAL A 269 5.05 5.88 -2.64
C VAL A 269 5.41 7.30 -3.06
N THR A 270 4.76 8.34 -2.52
CA THR A 270 5.13 9.74 -2.80
C THR A 270 6.43 10.09 -2.08
N ALA A 271 6.60 9.71 -0.82
CA ALA A 271 7.85 9.92 -0.09
C ALA A 271 9.01 9.11 -0.71
N LEU A 272 8.73 7.92 -1.23
CA LEU A 272 9.73 7.12 -1.95
C LEU A 272 10.09 7.78 -3.30
N ALA A 273 9.12 8.31 -4.04
CA ALA A 273 9.39 9.10 -5.25
C ALA A 273 10.19 10.37 -4.95
N ARG A 274 9.88 11.09 -3.86
CA ARG A 274 10.70 12.20 -3.36
C ARG A 274 12.11 11.75 -2.98
N THR A 275 12.27 10.58 -2.39
CA THR A 275 13.59 10.02 -2.09
C THR A 275 14.38 9.80 -3.38
N VAL A 276 13.75 9.24 -4.42
CA VAL A 276 14.39 9.10 -5.74
C VAL A 276 14.77 10.47 -6.31
N GLU A 277 13.85 11.43 -6.31
CA GLU A 277 14.11 12.82 -6.75
C GLU A 277 15.35 13.43 -6.08
N ILE A 278 15.45 13.33 -4.76
CA ILE A 278 16.61 13.83 -4.00
C ILE A 278 17.90 13.18 -4.47
N ASN A 279 17.92 11.84 -4.55
CA ASN A 279 19.13 11.11 -4.92
C ASN A 279 19.56 11.46 -6.35
N LEU A 280 18.62 11.51 -7.29
CA LEU A 280 18.94 11.78 -8.69
C LEU A 280 19.38 13.23 -8.90
N CYS A 281 18.75 14.21 -8.24
CA CYS A 281 19.21 15.59 -8.26
C CYS A 281 20.63 15.75 -7.68
N GLN A 282 20.94 15.04 -6.60
CA GLN A 282 22.28 15.05 -6.01
C GLN A 282 23.32 14.41 -6.95
N LEU A 283 22.99 13.30 -7.62
CA LEU A 283 23.87 12.67 -8.61
C LEU A 283 24.16 13.60 -9.82
N LEU A 284 23.22 14.47 -10.16
CA LEU A 284 23.39 15.49 -11.20
C LEU A 284 24.14 16.74 -10.72
N GLY A 285 24.47 16.85 -9.42
CA GLY A 285 25.11 18.04 -8.85
C GLY A 285 24.19 19.26 -8.73
N GLU A 286 22.87 19.06 -8.65
CA GLU A 286 21.90 20.15 -8.55
C GLU A 286 21.96 20.82 -7.17
N VAL A 287 22.08 22.15 -7.16
CA VAL A 287 22.23 22.93 -5.91
C VAL A 287 20.94 22.93 -5.08
N ALA A 288 19.78 22.73 -5.71
CA ALA A 288 18.46 22.81 -5.09
C ALA A 288 17.72 21.45 -5.12
N ALA A 289 18.33 20.40 -4.55
CA ALA A 289 17.58 19.17 -4.29
C ALA A 289 16.44 19.46 -3.27
N PRO A 290 15.22 18.97 -3.52
CA PRO A 290 14.09 19.25 -2.62
C PRO A 290 14.29 18.59 -1.26
N ALA A 291 13.69 19.15 -0.20
CA ALA A 291 13.71 18.50 1.10
C ALA A 291 12.89 17.18 1.09
N PRO A 292 13.22 16.22 1.96
CA PRO A 292 12.35 15.08 2.24
C PRO A 292 10.93 15.55 2.59
N LEU A 293 9.91 14.77 2.21
CA LEU A 293 8.53 15.13 2.57
C LEU A 293 8.38 15.11 4.10
N ALA A 294 7.83 16.21 4.63
CA ALA A 294 7.43 16.27 6.03
C ALA A 294 6.21 15.37 6.27
N ALA A 295 6.13 14.80 7.46
CA ALA A 295 4.95 14.07 7.88
C ALA A 295 3.76 15.04 8.01
N GLU A 296 2.66 14.76 7.31
CA GLU A 296 1.42 15.56 7.44
C GLU A 296 0.72 15.29 8.80
N ALA A 297 1.01 14.15 9.44
CA ALA A 297 0.55 13.77 10.77
C ALA A 297 1.39 12.61 11.35
N PHE A 298 0.76 11.49 11.71
CA PHE A 298 1.40 10.25 12.19
C PHE A 298 1.80 9.30 11.04
N TYR A 299 1.77 9.76 9.78
CA TYR A 299 2.07 8.94 8.61
C TYR A 299 2.67 9.75 7.45
N LEU A 300 3.32 9.04 6.54
CA LEU A 300 3.79 9.54 5.24
C LEU A 300 3.02 8.88 4.10
N LEU A 301 2.76 9.65 3.04
CA LEU A 301 2.23 9.17 1.76
C LEU A 301 3.35 8.97 0.74
#